data_AF-A0A3M1MKE2-F1
#
_entry.id   AF-A0A3M1MKE2-F1
#
_cell.length_a   1.000
_cell.length_b   1.000
_cell.length_c   1.000
_cell.angle_alpha   90.00
_cell.angle_beta   90.00
_cell.angle_gamma   90.00
#
_symmetry.space_group_name_H-M   'P 1'
#
loop_
_entity.id
_entity.type
_entity.pdbx_description
1 polymer ?
#
loop_
_entity_poly.entity_id
_entity_poly.type
_entity_poly.pdbx_seq_one_letter_code
_entity_poly.pdbx_strand_id
1 'polypeptide(L)' 'MRSIKNWPEDERPREKLLRRGPESLSDAELLALVLRTGDAASGTSALDQARELLARFGSLRR' A
#
# COMPACT_ATOMS: atom_id res chain seq x y z
N MET A 1 -7.73 7.95 11.41
CA MET A 1 -6.92 6.81 10.94
C MET A 1 -7.85 5.74 10.38
N ARG A 2 -7.95 5.57 9.06
CA ARG A 2 -8.58 4.36 8.50
C ARG A 2 -7.49 3.29 8.44
N SER A 3 -7.40 2.47 9.49
CA SER A 3 -6.54 1.30 9.47
C SER A 3 -6.89 0.47 8.23
N ILE A 4 -5.88 0.01 7.49
CA ILE A 4 -6.09 -0.90 6.34
C ILE A 4 -6.87 -2.14 6.78
N LYS A 5 -6.74 -2.54 8.06
CA LYS A 5 -7.53 -3.64 8.67
C LYS A 5 -9.05 -3.40 8.65
N ASN A 6 -9.50 -2.16 8.52
CA ASN A 6 -10.92 -1.80 8.50
C ASN A 6 -11.52 -1.83 7.08
N TRP A 7 -10.70 -2.06 6.06
CA TRP A 7 -11.20 -2.22 4.69
C TRP A 7 -11.93 -3.56 4.54
N PRO A 8 -12.86 -3.67 3.58
CA PRO A 8 -13.35 -4.96 3.12
C PRO A 8 -12.17 -5.90 2.86
N GLU A 9 -12.27 -7.14 3.29
CA GLU A 9 -11.16 -8.09 3.23
C GLU A 9 -10.58 -8.22 1.81
N ASP A 10 -11.44 -8.24 0.81
CA ASP A 10 -11.12 -8.31 -0.62
C ASP A 10 -10.35 -7.09 -1.16
N GLU A 11 -10.41 -5.96 -0.47
CA GLU A 11 -9.71 -4.73 -0.85
C GLU A 11 -8.39 -4.55 -0.11
N ARG A 12 -8.15 -5.33 0.95
CA ARG A 12 -6.88 -5.24 1.69
C ARG A 12 -5.73 -5.75 0.82
N PRO A 13 -4.61 -5.02 0.72
CA PRO A 13 -3.55 -5.36 -0.23
C PRO A 13 -3.00 -6.78 -0.09
N ARG A 14 -2.84 -7.33 1.11
CA ARG A 14 -2.29 -8.69 1.28
C ARG A 14 -3.27 -9.75 0.81
N GLU A 15 -4.54 -9.59 1.17
CA GLU A 15 -5.63 -10.48 0.86
C GLU A 15 -5.97 -10.43 -0.64
N LYS A 16 -5.97 -9.23 -1.22
CA LYS A 16 -6.09 -8.99 -2.66
C LYS A 16 -4.95 -9.66 -3.42
N LEU A 17 -3.70 -9.51 -2.97
CA LEU A 17 -2.53 -10.20 -3.54
C LEU A 17 -2.68 -11.72 -3.51
N LEU A 18 -3.08 -12.28 -2.36
CA LEU A 18 -3.28 -13.73 -2.20
C LEU A 18 -4.37 -14.28 -3.11
N ARG A 19 -5.45 -13.52 -3.37
CA ARG A 19 -6.59 -13.99 -4.17
C ARG A 19 -6.45 -13.72 -5.67
N ARG A 20 -5.88 -12.58 -6.04
CA ARG A 20 -5.96 -12.05 -7.42
C ARG A 20 -4.60 -11.80 -8.07
N GLY A 21 -3.49 -12.12 -7.38
CA GLY A 21 -2.15 -11.93 -7.90
C GLY A 21 -1.66 -10.47 -7.86
N PRO A 22 -0.35 -10.24 -8.04
CA PRO A 22 0.28 -8.92 -7.95
C PRO A 22 -0.20 -7.91 -9.00
N GLU A 23 -0.64 -8.39 -10.16
CA GLU A 23 -1.20 -7.58 -11.26
C GLU A 23 -2.49 -6.86 -10.89
N SER A 24 -3.20 -7.33 -9.85
CA SER A 24 -4.43 -6.71 -9.36
C SER A 24 -4.17 -5.51 -8.44
N LEU A 25 -2.92 -5.28 -8.03
CA LEU A 25 -2.53 -4.19 -7.14
C LEU A 25 -1.97 -3.01 -7.93
N SER A 26 -2.24 -1.80 -7.44
CA SER A 26 -1.54 -0.60 -7.87
C SER A 26 -0.08 -0.60 -7.40
N ASP A 27 0.78 0.15 -8.08
CA ASP A 27 2.18 0.36 -7.65
C ASP A 27 2.26 0.85 -6.19
N ALA A 28 1.32 1.68 -5.75
CA ALA A 28 1.24 2.15 -4.37
C ALA A 28 0.90 1.02 -3.39
N GLU A 29 -0.03 0.13 -3.72
CA GLU A 29 -0.35 -1.04 -2.89
C GLU A 29 0.83 -2.03 -2.85
N LEU A 30 1.49 -2.27 -3.98
CA LEU A 30 2.69 -3.12 -4.05
C LEU A 30 3.82 -2.56 -3.18
N LEU A 31 4.10 -1.26 -3.30
CA LEU A 31 5.12 -0.61 -2.48
C LEU A 31 4.72 -0.60 -1.00
N ALA A 32 3.44 -0.38 -0.67
CA ALA A 32 2.95 -0.44 0.72
C ALA A 32 3.14 -1.83 1.35
N LEU A 33 3.01 -2.91 0.56
CA LEU A 33 3.30 -4.27 1.03
C LEU A 33 4.78 -4.45 1.38
N VAL A 34 5.69 -3.86 0.60
CA VAL A 34 7.13 -3.86 0.88
C VAL A 34 7.47 -3.05 2.12
N LEU A 35 6.85 -1.86 2.29
CA LEU A 35 7.05 -1.00 3.46
C LEU A 35 6.55 -1.64 4.76
N ARG A 36 5.54 -2.53 4.69
CA ARG A 36 4.92 -3.32 5.77
C ARG A 36 4.21 -2.53 6.88
N THR A 37 4.72 -1.36 7.25
CA THR A 37 4.24 -0.53 8.36
C THR A 37 4.20 0.93 7.94
N GLY A 38 3.19 1.65 8.41
CA GLY A 38 3.18 3.12 8.34
C GLY A 38 4.03 3.74 9.45
N ASP A 39 3.98 5.06 9.55
CA ASP A 39 4.63 5.80 10.63
C ASP A 39 3.61 6.16 11.71
N ALA A 40 3.78 5.57 12.90
CA ALA A 40 2.91 5.80 14.05
C ALA A 40 3.06 7.21 14.64
N ALA A 41 4.21 7.87 14.48
CA ALA A 41 4.46 9.21 14.99
C ALA A 41 3.74 10.27 14.13
N SER A 42 3.77 10.13 12.81
CA SER A 42 3.02 11.00 11.89
C SER A 42 1.56 10.57 11.66
N GLY A 43 1.19 9.35 12.06
CA GLY A 43 -0.15 8.80 11.86
C GLY A 43 -0.46 8.41 10.41
N THR A 44 0.58 8.27 9.57
CA THR A 44 0.45 7.89 8.15
C THR A 44 0.51 6.39 7.98
N SER A 45 -0.31 5.82 7.08
CA SER A 45 -0.25 4.40 6.75
C SER A 45 0.87 4.10 5.76
N ALA A 46 1.25 2.81 5.64
CA ALA A 46 2.19 2.37 4.61
C ALA A 46 1.72 2.73 3.19
N LEU A 47 0.40 2.78 2.97
CA LEU A 47 -0.17 3.16 1.68
C LEU A 47 -0.04 4.67 1.41
N ASP A 48 -0.18 5.49 2.45
CA ASP A 48 0.04 6.94 2.32
C ASP A 48 1.50 7.23 1.99
N GLN A 49 2.42 6.56 2.70
CA GLN A 49 3.86 6.66 2.43
C GLN A 49 4.23 6.19 1.03
N ALA A 50 3.66 5.07 0.56
CA ALA A 50 3.88 4.58 -0.78
C ALA A 50 3.42 5.58 -1.85
N ARG A 51 2.26 6.22 -1.65
CA ARG A 51 1.75 7.28 -2.55
C ARG A 51 2.67 8.48 -2.58
N GLU A 52 3.16 8.93 -1.42
CA GLU A 52 4.09 10.05 -1.30
C GLU A 52 5.42 9.76 -2.03
N LEU A 53 5.97 8.56 -1.84
CA LEU A 53 7.20 8.13 -2.51
C LEU A 53 7.02 8.09 -4.03
N LEU A 54 5.91 7.55 -4.53
CA LEU A 54 5.62 7.53 -5.96
C LEU A 54 5.40 8.94 -6.51
N ALA A 55 4.73 9.83 -5.77
CA ALA A 55 4.58 11.23 -6.17
C ALA A 55 5.93 11.94 -6.28
N ARG A 56 6.86 11.67 -5.35
CA ARG A 56 8.18 12.29 -5.30
C ARG A 56 9.17 11.74 -6.33
N PHE A 57 9.19 10.42 -6.53
CA PHE A 57 10.20 9.74 -7.33
C PHE A 57 9.68 9.25 -8.70
N GLY A 58 8.36 9.25 -8.90
CA GLY A 58 7.71 8.84 -10.14
C GLY A 58 7.30 7.37 -10.13
N SER A 59 7.93 6.57 -10.99
CA SER A 59 7.57 5.15 -11.21
C SER A 59 8.60 4.20 -10.63
N LEU A 60 8.17 3.00 -10.26
CA LEU A 60 9.03 1.90 -9.81
C LEU A 60 9.88 1.28 -10.93
N ARG A 61 9.61 1.61 -12.21
CA ARG A 61 10.21 0.96 -13.39
C ARG A 61 11.23 1.82 -14.15
N ARG A 62 11.77 2.87 -13.53
CA ARG A 62 12.83 3.66 -14.15
C ARG A 62 14.13 2.88 -14.27
#